data_AF-A0A1J5KZP7-F1
#
_entry.id   AF-A0A1J5KZP7-F1
#
_cell.length_a   1.000
_cell.length_b   1.000
_cell.length_c   1.000
_cell.angle_alpha   90.00
_cell.angle_beta   90.00
_cell.angle_gamma   90.00
#
_symmetry.space_group_name_H-M   'P 1'
#
loop_
_entity.id
_entity.type
_entity.pdbx_description
1 polymer ?
#
loop_
_entity_poly.entity_id
_entity_poly.type
_entity_poly.pdbx_seq_one_letter_code
_entity_poly.pdbx_strand_id
1 'polypeptide(L)'
;MEETFANILEKISFEKKDLFEKLLLKSIHTCKDSSKSTYAIHDNVIFKLDAFFKGFLDFQNAYGRDKRYIAGVEALMVIGEELGIDMDRDECFILYHIRDLGKFRMRESKLHDELKILWKQPPYRDFALVDQDFSYALKSLMKKSFIEYRRGNLHLNPSVLIRYKTK
;
A
#
# COMPACT_ATOMS: atom_id res chain seq x y z
N MET A 1 -9.36 -12.28 10.74
CA MET A 1 -9.53 -10.82 10.60
C MET A 1 -9.26 -10.08 11.90
N GLU A 2 -9.88 -10.42 13.03
CA GLU A 2 -9.52 -9.80 14.32
C GLU A 2 -8.05 -10.05 14.67
N GLU A 3 -7.60 -11.30 14.56
CA GLU A 3 -6.18 -11.67 14.70
C GLU A 3 -5.27 -10.92 13.72
N THR A 4 -5.70 -10.77 12.46
CA THR A 4 -5.00 -9.98 11.44
C THR A 4 -4.79 -8.54 11.88
N PHE A 5 -5.82 -7.89 12.42
CA PHE A 5 -5.70 -6.51 12.91
C PHE A 5 -4.82 -6.41 14.15
N ALA A 6 -4.91 -7.37 15.08
CA ALA A 6 -4.03 -7.44 16.24
C ALA A 6 -2.55 -7.55 15.82
N ASN A 7 -2.22 -8.47 14.90
CA ASN A 7 -0.86 -8.64 14.37
C ASN A 7 -0.33 -7.36 13.72
N ILE A 8 -1.16 -6.68 12.91
CA ILE A 8 -0.77 -5.40 12.30
C ILE A 8 -0.47 -4.34 13.37
N LEU A 9 -1.31 -4.23 14.40
CA LEU A 9 -1.14 -3.27 15.50
C LEU A 9 0.07 -3.57 16.38
N GLU A 10 0.42 -4.84 16.55
CA GLU A 10 1.61 -5.26 17.30
C GLU A 10 2.90 -4.97 16.54
N LYS A 11 2.93 -5.28 15.23
CA LYS A 11 4.11 -5.09 14.37
C LYS A 11 4.45 -3.62 14.10
N ILE A 12 3.47 -2.71 14.18
CA ILE A 12 3.71 -1.30 13.90
C ILE A 12 3.98 -0.48 15.17
N SER A 13 5.02 0.34 15.09
CA SER A 13 5.56 1.17 16.19
C SER A 13 4.82 2.49 16.42
N PHE A 14 3.51 2.60 16.12
CA PHE A 14 2.76 3.85 16.32
C PHE A 14 2.38 4.05 17.80
N GLU A 15 2.58 5.26 18.33
CA GLU A 15 2.15 5.62 19.69
C GLU A 15 0.62 5.57 19.85
N LYS A 16 -0.14 5.95 18.82
CA LYS A 16 -1.60 6.05 18.85
C LYS A 16 -2.28 4.82 18.23
N LYS A 17 -2.04 3.63 18.79
CA LYS A 17 -2.55 2.36 18.27
C LYS A 17 -4.08 2.34 18.09
N ASP A 18 -4.84 2.88 19.04
CA ASP A 18 -6.31 2.95 18.95
C ASP A 18 -6.81 3.74 17.73
N LEU A 19 -6.11 4.82 17.36
CA LEU A 19 -6.48 5.59 16.17
C LEU A 19 -6.12 4.82 14.90
N PHE A 20 -5.00 4.10 14.92
CA PHE A 20 -4.58 3.28 13.80
C PHE A 20 -5.51 2.08 13.59
N GLU A 21 -5.98 1.45 14.66
CA GLU A 21 -7.01 0.41 14.61
C GLU A 21 -8.30 0.93 13.94
N LYS A 22 -8.77 2.11 14.36
CA LYS A 22 -9.93 2.76 13.73
C LYS A 22 -9.70 3.06 12.25
N LEU A 23 -8.47 3.35 11.85
CA LEU A 23 -8.11 3.51 10.45
C LEU A 23 -8.18 2.16 9.71
N LEU A 24 -7.58 1.10 10.25
CA LEU A 24 -7.61 -0.24 9.65
C LEU A 24 -9.05 -0.72 9.44
N LEU A 25 -9.93 -0.55 10.43
CA LEU A 25 -11.35 -0.91 10.33
C LEU A 25 -12.12 -0.11 9.26
N LYS A 26 -11.70 1.12 8.98
CA LYS A 26 -12.26 1.96 7.90
C LYS A 26 -11.69 1.61 6.52
N SER A 27 -10.50 1.04 6.48
CA SER A 27 -9.76 0.78 5.25
C SER A 27 -9.87 -0.66 4.79
N ILE A 28 -10.09 -1.63 5.69
CA ILE A 28 -10.10 -3.05 5.38
C ILE A 28 -11.48 -3.62 5.72
N HIS A 29 -12.16 -4.13 4.70
CA HIS A 29 -13.51 -4.69 4.85
C HIS A 29 -13.59 -6.11 4.32
N THR A 30 -14.23 -7.01 5.05
CA THR A 30 -14.62 -8.32 4.53
C THR A 30 -15.87 -8.17 3.66
N CYS A 31 -15.77 -8.55 2.39
CA CYS A 31 -16.90 -8.68 1.50
C CYS A 31 -17.47 -10.09 1.65
N LYS A 32 -18.68 -10.18 2.22
CA LYS A 32 -19.51 -11.39 2.14
C LYS A 32 -20.26 -11.36 0.82
N ASP A 33 -19.59 -11.66 -0.29
CA ASP A 33 -20.30 -11.86 -1.54
C ASP A 33 -21.28 -13.03 -1.37
N SER A 34 -22.56 -12.79 -1.67
CA SER A 34 -23.64 -13.79 -1.56
C SER A 34 -23.53 -14.90 -2.62
N SER A 35 -22.59 -14.77 -3.55
CA SER A 35 -22.20 -15.78 -4.53
C SER A 35 -21.15 -16.75 -3.95
N LYS A 36 -21.35 -17.21 -2.71
CA LYS A 36 -20.66 -18.40 -2.21
C LYS A 36 -21.09 -19.58 -3.08
N SER A 37 -20.36 -19.80 -4.18
CA SER A 37 -20.22 -21.13 -4.74
C SER A 37 -19.95 -22.06 -3.57
N THR A 38 -20.66 -23.17 -3.49
CA THR A 38 -20.67 -24.15 -2.38
C THR A 38 -19.27 -24.70 -2.04
N TYR A 39 -18.23 -24.28 -2.78
CA TYR A 39 -16.83 -24.71 -2.72
C TYR A 39 -15.82 -23.57 -2.48
N ALA A 40 -16.24 -22.31 -2.27
CA ALA A 40 -15.30 -21.20 -2.04
C ALA A 40 -14.92 -21.07 -0.55
N ILE A 41 -13.72 -21.51 -0.19
CA ILE A 41 -13.13 -21.47 1.17
C ILE A 41 -12.28 -20.20 1.38
N HIS A 42 -12.64 -19.09 0.74
CA HIS A 42 -11.86 -17.85 0.81
C HIS A 42 -12.78 -16.68 1.13
N ASP A 43 -12.38 -15.87 2.11
CA ASP A 43 -13.04 -14.60 2.37
C ASP A 43 -12.47 -13.56 1.40
N ASN A 44 -13.35 -12.77 0.79
CA ASN A 44 -12.91 -11.64 -0.02
C ASN A 44 -12.68 -10.45 0.91
N VAL A 45 -11.50 -9.84 0.86
CA VAL A 45 -11.16 -8.64 1.61
C VAL A 45 -10.94 -7.49 0.65
N ILE A 46 -11.58 -6.36 0.90
CA ILE A 46 -11.37 -5.12 0.17
C ILE A 46 -10.48 -4.22 1.02
N PHE A 47 -9.31 -3.87 0.48
CA PHE A 47 -8.45 -2.85 1.05
C PHE A 47 -8.65 -1.53 0.30
N LYS A 48 -9.34 -0.57 0.94
CA LYS A 48 -9.56 0.80 0.48
C LYS A 48 -8.32 1.65 0.71
N LEU A 49 -7.46 1.69 -0.31
CA LEU A 49 -6.22 2.48 -0.31
C LEU A 49 -6.48 3.97 -0.13
N ASP A 50 -7.53 4.50 -0.73
CA ASP A 50 -7.86 5.92 -0.64
C ASP A 50 -8.23 6.34 0.80
N ALA A 51 -9.03 5.52 1.49
CA ALA A 51 -9.38 5.72 2.89
C ALA A 51 -8.15 5.57 3.79
N PHE A 52 -7.31 4.57 3.51
CA PHE A 52 -6.07 4.36 4.24
C PHE A 52 -5.13 5.57 4.13
N PHE A 53 -4.75 5.97 2.91
CA PHE A 53 -3.79 7.05 2.73
C PHE A 53 -4.28 8.40 3.27
N LYS A 54 -5.57 8.70 3.14
CA LYS A 54 -6.15 9.92 3.72
C LYS A 54 -6.06 9.94 5.24
N GLY A 55 -6.36 8.82 5.91
CA GLY A 55 -6.26 8.73 7.36
C GLY A 55 -4.83 8.54 7.87
N PHE A 56 -3.94 8.02 7.02
CA PHE A 56 -2.55 7.75 7.39
C PHE A 56 -1.72 9.03 7.57
N LEU A 57 -2.12 10.15 6.94
CA LEU A 57 -1.43 11.45 7.03
C LEU A 57 -1.13 11.88 8.47
N ASP A 58 -2.05 11.61 9.40
CA ASP A 58 -1.92 11.97 10.81
C ASP A 58 -0.85 11.15 11.56
N PHE A 59 -0.47 9.99 11.04
CA PHE A 59 0.52 9.08 11.63
C PHE A 59 1.93 9.31 11.07
N GLN A 60 2.05 9.93 9.89
CA GLN A 60 3.34 10.18 9.23
C GLN A 60 4.26 11.08 10.07
N ASN A 61 3.68 12.03 10.79
CA ASN A 61 4.42 12.99 11.60
C ASN A 61 5.03 12.36 12.87
N ALA A 62 4.53 11.19 13.31
CA ALA A 62 5.06 10.50 14.48
C ALA A 62 6.51 10.02 14.29
N TYR A 63 6.93 9.80 13.04
CA TYR A 63 8.30 9.34 12.70
C TYR A 63 9.28 10.49 12.41
N GLY A 64 8.81 11.74 12.36
CA GLY A 64 9.59 12.89 11.89
C GLY A 64 9.36 13.20 10.41
N ARG A 65 9.46 14.49 10.05
CA ARG A 65 9.11 15.02 8.71
C ARG A 65 9.92 14.37 7.58
N ASP A 66 11.15 13.97 7.89
CA ASP A 66 12.15 13.35 7.04
C ASP A 66 12.01 11.81 6.95
N LYS A 67 11.09 11.19 7.71
CA LYS A 67 10.87 9.73 7.72
C LYS A 67 9.46 9.32 7.29
N ARG A 68 8.66 10.25 6.77
CA ARG A 68 7.27 9.96 6.32
C ARG A 68 7.17 8.81 5.32
N TYR A 69 8.15 8.64 4.43
CA TYR A 69 8.16 7.52 3.48
C TYR A 69 8.46 6.20 4.16
N ILE A 70 9.36 6.19 5.15
CA ILE A 70 9.70 4.99 5.91
C ILE A 70 8.45 4.50 6.65
N ALA A 71 7.76 5.39 7.36
CA ALA A 71 6.52 5.05 8.05
C ALA A 71 5.46 4.48 7.10
N GLY A 72 5.31 5.10 5.92
CA GLY A 72 4.39 4.63 4.88
C GLY A 72 4.74 3.25 4.34
N VAL A 73 6.03 3.02 4.07
CA VAL A 73 6.54 1.73 3.58
C VAL A 73 6.33 0.64 4.63
N GLU A 74 6.75 0.90 5.87
CA GLU A 74 6.61 -0.05 6.99
C GLU A 74 5.15 -0.46 7.20
N ALA A 75 4.23 0.51 7.23
CA ALA A 75 2.81 0.24 7.39
C ALA A 75 2.24 -0.57 6.22
N LEU A 76 2.59 -0.24 4.97
CA LEU A 76 2.11 -0.97 3.79
C LEU A 76 2.67 -2.39 3.74
N MET A 77 3.93 -2.60 4.12
CA MET A 77 4.55 -3.93 4.19
C MET A 77 3.85 -4.81 5.22
N VAL A 78 3.64 -4.31 6.44
CA VAL A 78 2.96 -5.06 7.51
C VAL A 78 1.53 -5.40 7.11
N ILE A 79 0.78 -4.43 6.56
CA ILE A 79 -0.59 -4.66 6.09
C ILE A 79 -0.59 -5.67 4.94
N GLY A 80 0.33 -5.54 3.98
CA GLY A 80 0.46 -6.48 2.86
C GLY A 80 0.69 -7.90 3.34
N GLU A 81 1.69 -8.11 4.19
CA GLU A 81 2.04 -9.42 4.77
C GLU A 81 0.84 -10.08 5.46
N GLU A 82 0.16 -9.33 6.33
CA GLU A 82 -0.97 -9.84 7.11
C GLU A 82 -2.22 -10.10 6.25
N LEU A 83 -2.38 -9.37 5.14
CA LEU A 83 -3.42 -9.62 4.14
C LEU A 83 -3.03 -10.70 3.11
N GLY A 84 -1.82 -11.28 3.20
CA GLY A 84 -1.32 -12.29 2.28
C GLY A 84 -0.92 -11.74 0.90
N ILE A 85 -0.63 -10.44 0.82
CA ILE A 85 -0.04 -9.80 -0.35
C ILE A 85 1.46 -9.68 -0.14
N ASP A 86 2.22 -10.35 -0.99
CA ASP A 86 3.66 -10.15 -1.05
C ASP A 86 3.97 -8.78 -1.65
N MET A 87 4.56 -7.87 -0.86
CA MET A 87 4.88 -6.51 -1.26
C MET A 87 6.33 -6.20 -0.91
N ASP A 88 7.12 -5.85 -1.92
CA ASP A 88 8.52 -5.47 -1.71
C ASP A 88 8.61 -4.02 -1.19
N ARG A 89 9.73 -3.72 -0.52
CA ARG A 89 9.97 -2.40 0.12
C ARG A 89 9.88 -1.23 -0.87
N ASP A 90 10.34 -1.46 -2.09
CA ASP A 90 10.43 -0.51 -3.19
C ASP A 90 9.07 -0.34 -3.87
N GLU A 91 8.29 -1.41 -4.00
CA GLU A 91 6.89 -1.35 -4.41
C GLU A 91 6.06 -0.49 -3.44
N CYS A 92 6.22 -0.73 -2.14
CA CYS A 92 5.59 0.08 -1.09
C CYS A 92 6.04 1.55 -1.16
N PHE A 93 7.32 1.80 -1.47
CA PHE A 93 7.85 3.16 -1.61
C PHE A 93 7.22 3.89 -2.80
N ILE A 94 7.15 3.23 -3.95
CA ILE A 94 6.49 3.75 -5.16
C ILE A 94 5.01 4.00 -4.86
N LEU A 95 4.30 3.02 -4.30
CA LEU A 95 2.89 3.10 -3.98
C LEU A 95 2.59 4.28 -3.04
N TYR A 96 3.43 4.45 -2.03
CA TYR A 96 3.31 5.57 -1.11
C TYR A 96 3.62 6.91 -1.77
N HIS A 97 4.57 6.98 -2.71
CA HIS A 97 4.85 8.19 -3.48
C HIS A 97 3.62 8.64 -4.28
N ILE A 98 2.96 7.69 -4.95
CA ILE A 98 1.81 7.95 -5.81
C ILE A 98 0.48 8.09 -5.04
N ARG A 99 0.47 7.98 -3.72
CA ARG A 99 -0.76 8.01 -2.90
C ARG A 99 -1.63 9.23 -3.13
N ASP A 100 -1.00 10.39 -3.38
CA ASP A 100 -1.66 11.69 -3.54
C ASP A 100 -2.07 11.96 -5.00
N LEU A 101 -1.82 11.02 -5.93
CA LEU A 101 -2.28 11.16 -7.32
C LEU A 101 -3.81 11.18 -7.40
N GLY A 102 -4.54 10.52 -6.50
CA GLY A 102 -6.00 10.53 -6.52
C GLY A 102 -6.56 10.14 -7.90
N LYS A 103 -7.32 11.05 -8.55
CA LYS A 103 -7.83 10.86 -9.93
C LYS A 103 -6.84 11.31 -11.03
N PHE A 104 -5.74 11.95 -10.64
CA PHE A 104 -4.73 12.46 -11.53
C PHE A 104 -3.86 11.32 -12.08
N ARG A 105 -3.23 11.61 -13.20
CA ARG A 105 -2.52 10.64 -14.03
C ARG A 105 -1.06 11.03 -14.09
N MET A 106 -0.16 10.07 -14.05
CA MET A 106 1.27 10.31 -14.17
C MET A 106 1.88 9.42 -15.23
N ARG A 107 2.79 9.95 -16.04
CA ARG A 107 3.60 9.12 -16.94
C ARG A 107 4.67 8.41 -16.13
N GLU A 108 4.98 7.18 -16.51
CA GLU A 108 6.05 6.40 -15.88
C GLU A 108 7.40 7.13 -15.86
N SER A 109 7.79 7.78 -16.95
CA SER A 109 9.02 8.56 -17.00
C SER A 109 9.04 9.69 -15.97
N LYS A 110 7.92 10.39 -15.80
CA LYS A 110 7.78 11.46 -14.81
C LYS A 110 7.86 10.91 -13.39
N LEU A 111 7.18 9.80 -13.11
CA LEU A 111 7.26 9.11 -11.82
C LEU A 111 8.71 8.74 -11.50
N HIS A 112 9.41 8.19 -12.48
CA HIS A 112 10.80 7.79 -12.32
C HIS A 112 11.71 8.98 -12.03
N ASP A 113 11.54 10.09 -12.74
CA ASP A 113 12.31 11.31 -12.51
C ASP A 113 12.07 11.88 -11.10
N GLU A 114 10.81 11.89 -10.63
CA GLU A 114 10.45 12.32 -9.27
C GLU A 114 11.09 11.41 -8.20
N LEU A 115 11.06 10.09 -8.40
CA LEU A 115 11.67 9.11 -7.51
C LEU A 115 13.20 9.20 -7.52
N LYS A 116 13.85 9.41 -8.67
CA LYS A 116 15.32 9.61 -8.76
C LYS A 116 15.79 10.81 -7.94
N ILE A 117 14.97 11.85 -7.81
CA ILE A 117 15.29 13.00 -6.93
C ILE A 117 15.21 12.59 -5.47
N LEU A 118 14.16 11.85 -5.08
CA LEU A 118 13.97 11.37 -3.70
C LEU A 118 15.04 10.36 -3.27
N TRP A 119 15.37 9.40 -4.13
CA TRP A 119 16.38 8.37 -3.87
C TRP A 119 17.78 8.94 -3.61
N LYS A 120 18.08 10.17 -4.01
CA LYS A 120 19.37 10.82 -3.70
C LYS A 120 19.43 11.33 -2.25
N GLN A 121 18.29 11.56 -1.63
CA GLN A 121 18.17 12.14 -0.29
C GLN A 121 18.28 11.04 0.77
N PRO A 122 19.15 11.19 1.79
CA PRO A 122 19.01 10.38 3.01
C PRO A 122 17.66 10.69 3.69
N PRO A 123 16.93 9.70 4.23
CA PRO A 123 17.28 8.29 4.37
C PRO A 123 16.80 7.38 3.21
N TYR A 124 16.43 7.91 2.05
CA TYR A 124 15.71 7.17 1.00
C TYR A 124 16.60 6.46 -0.03
N ARG A 125 17.92 6.52 0.13
CA ARG A 125 18.89 5.90 -0.80
C ARG A 125 18.71 4.39 -0.91
N ASP A 126 18.32 3.75 0.17
CA ASP A 126 18.15 2.28 0.22
C ASP A 126 16.92 1.78 -0.57
N PHE A 127 16.08 2.70 -1.07
CA PHE A 127 14.95 2.38 -1.93
C PHE A 127 15.24 2.64 -3.42
N ALA A 128 16.47 3.05 -3.74
CA ALA A 128 16.85 3.38 -5.12
C ALA A 128 16.80 2.16 -6.02
N LEU A 129 16.10 2.28 -7.15
CA LEU A 129 16.03 1.24 -8.18
C LEU A 129 16.78 1.69 -9.43
N VAL A 130 17.37 0.73 -10.13
CA VAL A 130 17.78 0.94 -11.52
C VAL A 130 16.56 0.83 -12.46
N ASP A 131 16.69 1.35 -13.68
CA ASP A 131 15.57 1.47 -14.63
C ASP A 131 14.83 0.14 -14.88
N GLN A 132 15.57 -0.98 -14.95
CA GLN A 132 14.99 -2.31 -15.12
C GLN A 132 14.17 -2.75 -13.90
N ASP A 133 14.71 -2.57 -12.68
CA ASP A 133 14.05 -2.95 -11.43
C ASP A 133 12.80 -2.09 -11.18
N PHE A 134 12.87 -0.80 -11.49
CA PHE A 134 11.71 0.09 -11.44
C PHE A 134 10.58 -0.39 -12.36
N SER A 135 10.93 -0.82 -13.58
CA SER A 135 9.95 -1.38 -14.52
C SER A 135 9.32 -2.68 -14.01
N TYR A 136 10.10 -3.52 -13.32
CA TYR A 136 9.58 -4.75 -12.70
C TYR A 136 8.66 -4.45 -11.51
N ALA A 137 9.04 -3.51 -10.64
CA ALA A 137 8.21 -3.09 -9.51
C ALA A 137 6.85 -2.57 -9.98
N LEU A 138 6.80 -1.75 -11.03
CA LEU A 138 5.53 -1.28 -11.61
C LEU A 138 4.68 -2.41 -12.18
N LYS A 139 5.28 -3.35 -12.93
CA LYS A 139 4.56 -4.53 -13.44
C LYS A 139 4.00 -5.39 -12.32
N SER A 140 4.73 -5.52 -11.23
CA SER A 140 4.32 -6.28 -10.07
C SER A 140 3.17 -5.60 -9.31
N LEU A 141 3.25 -4.28 -9.07
CA LEU A 141 2.14 -3.48 -8.55
C LEU A 141 0.88 -3.56 -9.41
N MET A 142 1.01 -3.60 -10.75
CA MET A 142 -0.11 -3.84 -11.64
C MET A 142 -0.72 -5.22 -11.46
N LYS A 143 0.11 -6.27 -11.41
CA LYS A 143 -0.34 -7.65 -11.22
C LYS A 143 -1.09 -7.83 -9.90
N LYS A 144 -0.65 -7.10 -8.86
CA LYS A 144 -1.29 -7.04 -7.54
C LYS A 144 -2.49 -6.07 -7.49
N SER A 145 -2.86 -5.49 -8.63
CA SER A 145 -4.01 -4.57 -8.78
C SER A 145 -3.94 -3.30 -7.95
N PHE A 146 -2.75 -2.84 -7.55
CA PHE A 146 -2.58 -1.54 -6.88
C PHE A 146 -2.60 -0.38 -7.87
N ILE A 147 -2.09 -0.60 -9.08
CA ILE A 147 -2.05 0.40 -10.14
C ILE A 147 -2.58 -0.16 -11.45
N GLU A 148 -2.93 0.73 -12.37
CA GLU A 148 -3.32 0.39 -13.74
C GLU A 148 -2.75 1.43 -14.72
N TYR A 149 -2.57 1.03 -15.98
CA TYR A 149 -2.23 1.97 -17.05
C TYR A 149 -3.46 2.27 -17.89
N ARG A 150 -3.83 3.54 -17.98
CA ARG A 150 -4.85 4.02 -18.92
C ARG A 150 -4.29 5.10 -19.82
N ARG A 151 -4.29 4.82 -21.13
CA ARG A 151 -3.83 5.73 -22.18
C ARG A 151 -2.41 6.26 -21.91
N GLY A 152 -1.48 5.36 -21.60
CA GLY A 152 -0.07 5.70 -21.34
C GLY A 152 0.21 6.46 -20.04
N ASN A 153 -0.75 6.48 -19.11
CA ASN A 153 -0.55 7.04 -17.78
C ASN A 153 -0.89 6.01 -16.72
N LEU A 154 -0.17 6.11 -15.60
CA LEU A 154 -0.37 5.36 -14.38
C LEU A 154 -1.52 5.97 -13.56
N HIS A 155 -2.35 5.08 -13.01
CA HIS A 155 -3.44 5.37 -12.10
C HIS A 155 -3.31 4.49 -10.86
N LEU A 156 -3.56 5.08 -9.69
CA LEU A 156 -3.70 4.35 -8.44
C LEU A 156 -5.13 3.82 -8.33
N ASN A 157 -5.27 2.52 -8.06
CA ASN A 157 -6.58 1.95 -7.77
C ASN A 157 -7.02 2.40 -6.36
N PRO A 158 -8.26 2.92 -6.19
CA PRO A 158 -8.72 3.40 -4.89
C PRO A 158 -8.98 2.26 -3.90
N SER A 159 -9.14 1.04 -4.40
CA SER A 159 -9.34 -0.16 -3.59
C SER A 159 -8.79 -1.39 -4.30
N VAL A 160 -8.28 -2.34 -3.52
CA VAL A 160 -7.75 -3.62 -3.99
C VAL A 160 -8.59 -4.74 -3.40
N LEU A 161 -9.04 -5.67 -4.25
CA LEU A 161 -9.72 -6.89 -3.83
C LEU A 161 -8.70 -7.99 -3.61
N ILE A 162 -8.75 -8.62 -2.44
CA ILE A 162 -7.79 -9.60 -1.97
C ILE A 162 -8.57 -10.87 -1.64
N ARG A 163 -8.12 -12.00 -2.18
CA ARG A 163 -8.65 -13.31 -1.78
C ARG A 163 -7.91 -13.76 -0.54
N TYR A 164 -8.52 -13.56 0.60
CA TYR A 164 -7.94 -13.88 1.90
C TYR A 164 -8.09 -15.37 2.16
N LYS A 165 -6.94 -16.05 2.29
CA LYS A 165 -6.89 -17.40 2.83
C LYS A 165 -6.79 -17.25 4.34
N THR A 166 -7.84 -17.62 5.05
CA THR A 166 -7.77 -17.80 6.50
C THR A 166 -6.65 -18.79 6.79
N LYS A 167 -5.63 -18.36 7.55
CA LYS A 167 -4.59 -19.25 8.07
C LYS A 167 -5.20 -20.22 9.09
#